data_AF-A0A969LEH4-F1
#
_entry.id   AF-A0A969LEH4-F1
#
_cell.length_a   1.000
_cell.length_b   1.000
_cell.length_c   1.000
_cell.angle_alpha   90.00
_cell.angle_beta   90.00
_cell.angle_gamma   90.00
#
_symmetry.space_group_name_H-M   'P 1'
#
loop_
_entity.id
_entity.type
_entity.pdbx_description
1 polymer ?
#
loop_
_entity_poly.entity_id
_entity_poly.type
_entity_poly.pdbx_seq_one_letter_code
_entity_poly.pdbx_strand_id
1 'polypeptide(L)'
;MSLVSQPHQRFCLAFVGAIALSLSLNPRHPVSAQQVYIQPEATAPAVYERLPATFPQANSYVRRESGAVDADNTLLSRLIAYHIYVKNRSPFFRLDWKLTLADYLGVHEAPSPTQYPSNRTLTENPVVGDRELIRALNRRERDELVQALVTVFNAERRQPTATTTEEPGSRAPSPEAIPAPGARSPRLPAPGAADLLR
;
A
#
# COMPACT_ATOMS: atom_id res chain seq x y z
N MET A 1 76.07 35.49 -18.86
CA MET A 1 77.47 35.03 -18.82
C MET A 1 77.61 34.03 -17.67
N SER A 2 78.18 32.85 -17.98
CA SER A 2 78.65 31.76 -17.09
C SER A 2 77.58 30.95 -16.33
N LEU A 3 77.24 29.71 -16.74
CA LEU A 3 77.94 28.40 -16.65
C LEU A 3 77.89 27.73 -15.25
N VAL A 4 77.04 26.69 -15.18
CA VAL A 4 77.31 25.32 -14.70
C VAL A 4 77.85 25.11 -13.28
N SER A 5 77.10 24.35 -12.47
CA SER A 5 77.64 23.21 -11.71
C SER A 5 76.56 22.25 -11.20
N GLN A 6 76.55 21.04 -11.75
CA GLN A 6 76.08 19.77 -11.15
C GLN A 6 77.21 19.26 -10.18
N PRO A 7 77.19 18.10 -9.46
CA PRO A 7 76.20 17.00 -9.38
C PRO A 7 76.10 16.22 -8.01
N HIS A 8 75.29 15.15 -8.04
CA HIS A 8 75.35 13.84 -7.33
C HIS A 8 74.85 13.61 -5.88
N GLN A 9 73.76 12.80 -5.84
CA GLN A 9 73.51 11.59 -5.04
C GLN A 9 73.52 11.64 -3.49
N ARG A 10 72.39 11.23 -2.89
CA ARG A 10 72.29 9.94 -2.16
C ARG A 10 70.84 9.60 -1.73
N PHE A 11 70.53 8.31 -1.90
CA PHE A 11 69.33 7.57 -1.52
C PHE A 11 69.13 7.52 0.01
N CYS A 12 67.88 7.54 0.49
CA CYS A 12 67.44 6.80 1.68
C CYS A 12 65.92 6.58 1.68
N LEU A 13 65.52 5.31 1.67
CA LEU A 13 64.16 4.78 1.89
C LEU A 13 63.64 5.10 3.28
N ALA A 14 62.32 5.34 3.43
CA ALA A 14 61.51 4.74 4.51
C ALA A 14 59.99 4.82 4.21
N PHE A 15 59.33 3.69 4.45
CA PHE A 15 57.89 3.36 4.35
C PHE A 15 56.99 4.20 5.28
N VAL A 16 55.69 4.34 4.96
CA VAL A 16 54.53 3.85 5.77
C VAL A 16 53.19 4.17 5.09
N GLY A 17 52.39 3.12 4.84
CA GLY A 17 50.95 3.08 5.12
C GLY A 17 49.96 3.69 4.12
N ALA A 18 49.56 2.95 3.09
CA ALA A 18 48.30 3.20 2.38
C ALA A 18 47.24 2.20 2.87
N ILE A 19 46.26 2.71 3.60
CA ILE A 19 45.07 1.99 4.09
C ILE A 19 44.22 1.59 2.88
N ALA A 20 44.04 0.29 2.66
CA ALA A 20 43.08 -0.23 1.69
C ALA A 20 41.66 -0.06 2.26
N LEU A 21 40.96 0.99 1.84
CA LEU A 21 39.56 1.22 2.15
C LEU A 21 38.69 0.36 1.23
N SER A 22 38.28 -0.81 1.70
CA SER A 22 37.34 -1.70 1.01
C SER A 22 35.92 -1.12 1.07
N LEU A 23 35.55 -0.32 0.06
CA LEU A 23 34.15 0.02 -0.21
C LEU A 23 33.43 -1.20 -0.78
N SER A 24 32.73 -1.95 0.08
CA SER A 24 31.74 -2.93 -0.38
C SER A 24 30.54 -2.18 -0.97
N LEU A 25 30.46 -2.13 -2.31
CA LEU A 25 29.22 -1.76 -2.99
C LEU A 25 28.19 -2.87 -2.74
N ASN A 26 27.37 -2.71 -1.71
CA ASN A 26 26.18 -3.54 -1.54
C ASN A 26 25.14 -3.06 -2.58
N PRO A 27 24.76 -3.86 -3.59
CA PRO A 27 23.72 -3.45 -4.52
C PRO A 27 22.42 -3.32 -3.72
N ARG A 28 21.97 -2.08 -3.51
CA ARG A 28 20.62 -1.83 -2.98
C ARG A 28 19.67 -2.32 -4.04
N HIS A 29 19.04 -3.48 -3.82
CA HIS A 29 17.94 -3.92 -4.67
C HIS A 29 16.89 -2.80 -4.73
N PRO A 30 16.43 -2.42 -5.92
CA PRO A 30 15.32 -1.48 -6.01
C PRO A 30 14.09 -2.14 -5.39
N VAL A 31 13.61 -1.57 -4.28
CA VAL A 31 12.26 -1.89 -3.79
C VAL A 31 11.30 -1.27 -4.78
N SER A 32 10.74 -2.09 -5.67
CA SER A 32 9.62 -1.66 -6.51
C SER A 32 8.37 -1.58 -5.64
N ALA A 33 8.02 -0.37 -5.20
CA ALA A 33 6.70 -0.12 -4.65
C ALA A 33 5.70 -0.17 -5.81
N GLN A 34 5.09 -1.33 -6.05
CA GLN A 34 4.00 -1.45 -6.99
C GLN A 34 2.82 -0.63 -6.45
N GLN A 35 2.56 0.51 -7.06
CA GLN A 35 1.40 1.33 -6.75
C GLN A 35 0.18 0.64 -7.36
N VAL A 36 -0.53 -0.15 -6.54
CA VAL A 36 -1.80 -0.77 -6.93
C VAL A 36 -2.81 0.37 -7.11
N TYR A 37 -3.24 0.60 -8.35
CA TYR A 37 -4.33 1.54 -8.64
C TYR A 37 -5.66 0.88 -8.27
N ILE A 38 -6.31 1.39 -7.23
CA ILE A 38 -7.58 0.84 -6.74
C ILE A 38 -8.72 1.56 -7.44
N GLN A 39 -9.58 0.85 -8.16
CA GLN A 39 -10.78 1.42 -8.77
C GLN A 39 -11.96 1.27 -7.78
N PRO A 40 -12.41 2.36 -7.12
CA PRO A 40 -13.43 2.25 -6.07
C PRO A 40 -14.75 1.64 -6.57
N GLU A 41 -15.14 1.97 -7.80
CA GLU A 41 -16.35 1.46 -8.46
C GLU A 41 -16.24 -0.04 -8.72
N ALA A 42 -15.07 -0.54 -9.08
CA ALA A 42 -14.82 -1.97 -9.31
C ALA A 42 -14.68 -2.77 -8.00
N THR A 43 -14.19 -2.14 -6.93
CA THR A 43 -14.00 -2.80 -5.61
C THR A 43 -15.29 -2.83 -4.79
N ALA A 44 -16.15 -1.81 -4.90
CA ALA A 44 -17.37 -1.69 -4.09
C ALA A 44 -18.30 -2.92 -4.14
N PRO A 45 -18.56 -3.56 -5.30
CA PRO A 45 -19.39 -4.78 -5.37
C PRO A 45 -18.92 -5.90 -4.43
N ALA A 46 -17.61 -6.19 -4.40
CA ALA A 46 -17.03 -7.22 -3.54
C ALA A 46 -17.19 -6.91 -2.04
N VAL A 47 -17.32 -5.63 -1.68
CA VAL A 47 -17.63 -5.21 -0.31
C VAL A 47 -19.11 -5.39 -0.02
N TYR A 48 -20.01 -5.00 -0.93
CA TYR A 48 -21.46 -5.21 -0.76
C TYR A 48 -21.82 -6.70 -0.59
N GLU A 49 -21.17 -7.60 -1.33
CA GLU A 49 -21.38 -9.07 -1.21
C GLU A 49 -21.13 -9.60 0.21
N ARG A 50 -20.38 -8.88 1.03
CA ARG A 50 -20.05 -9.25 2.42
C ARG A 50 -20.96 -8.58 3.45
N LEU A 51 -21.85 -7.70 3.03
CA LEU A 51 -22.77 -6.96 3.89
C LEU A 51 -24.18 -7.53 3.80
N PRO A 52 -25.05 -7.24 4.79
CA PRO A 52 -26.46 -7.56 4.67
C PRO A 52 -27.05 -6.94 3.40
N ALA A 53 -27.97 -7.65 2.74
CA ALA A 53 -28.65 -7.16 1.52
C ALA A 53 -29.43 -5.84 1.73
N THR A 54 -29.72 -5.49 2.99
CA THR A 54 -30.37 -4.24 3.38
C THR A 54 -29.41 -3.04 3.44
N PHE A 55 -28.11 -3.24 3.27
CA PHE A 55 -27.14 -2.15 3.31
C PHE A 55 -27.36 -1.18 2.13
N PRO A 56 -27.45 0.14 2.36
CA PRO A 56 -27.88 1.10 1.33
C PRO A 56 -26.83 1.28 0.23
N GLN A 57 -27.29 1.30 -1.03
CA GLN A 57 -26.42 1.55 -2.19
C GLN A 57 -26.22 3.03 -2.52
N ALA A 58 -27.23 3.88 -2.33
CA ALA A 58 -27.19 5.33 -2.62
C ALA A 58 -26.56 5.67 -3.99
N ASN A 59 -27.11 5.10 -5.07
CA ASN A 59 -26.59 5.16 -6.44
C ASN A 59 -27.57 5.76 -7.46
N SER A 60 -28.51 6.59 -7.00
CA SER A 60 -29.47 7.28 -7.87
C SER A 60 -28.97 8.64 -8.37
N TYR A 61 -27.69 8.96 -8.18
CA TYR A 61 -27.14 10.26 -8.55
C TYR A 61 -26.96 10.38 -10.06
N VAL A 62 -27.18 11.58 -10.59
CA VAL A 62 -27.11 11.86 -12.02
C VAL A 62 -25.75 12.43 -12.38
N ARG A 63 -25.14 11.91 -13.44
CA ARG A 63 -23.88 12.41 -14.00
C ARG A 63 -24.14 13.71 -14.76
N ARG A 64 -23.30 14.72 -14.51
CA ARG A 64 -23.41 16.04 -15.12
C ARG A 64 -23.23 16.02 -16.64
N GLU A 65 -22.32 15.18 -17.13
CA GLU A 65 -21.97 15.10 -18.56
C GLU A 65 -23.05 14.41 -19.39
N SER A 66 -23.57 13.26 -18.93
CA SER A 66 -24.53 12.46 -19.69
C SER A 66 -25.99 12.75 -19.33
N GLY A 67 -26.26 13.36 -18.17
CA GLY A 67 -27.62 13.50 -17.64
C GLY A 67 -28.26 12.17 -17.21
N ALA A 68 -27.52 11.06 -17.23
CA ALA A 68 -27.99 9.74 -16.83
C ALA A 68 -27.60 9.39 -15.39
N VAL A 69 -28.32 8.46 -14.77
CA VAL A 69 -27.98 7.89 -13.47
C VAL A 69 -26.64 7.16 -13.55
N ASP A 70 -25.76 7.43 -12.58
CA ASP A 70 -24.43 6.83 -12.45
C ASP A 70 -24.49 5.64 -11.47
N ALA A 71 -24.91 4.48 -11.97
CA ALA A 71 -25.24 3.31 -11.12
C ALA A 71 -24.04 2.75 -10.34
N ASP A 72 -22.82 2.93 -10.84
CA ASP A 72 -21.56 2.51 -10.20
C ASP A 72 -21.11 3.49 -9.10
N ASN A 73 -21.72 4.69 -9.06
CA ASN A 73 -21.48 5.70 -8.05
C ASN A 73 -22.32 5.42 -6.80
N THR A 74 -21.87 4.44 -6.04
CA THR A 74 -22.53 3.96 -4.82
C THR A 74 -21.93 4.59 -3.56
N LEU A 75 -22.60 4.42 -2.42
CA LEU A 75 -22.09 4.82 -1.10
C LEU A 75 -20.69 4.24 -0.85
N LEU A 76 -20.48 2.95 -1.11
CA LEU A 76 -19.19 2.30 -0.87
C LEU A 76 -18.11 2.75 -1.85
N SER A 77 -18.41 2.98 -3.13
CA SER A 77 -17.38 3.48 -4.05
C SER A 77 -16.92 4.89 -3.65
N ARG A 78 -17.84 5.76 -3.22
CA ARG A 78 -17.48 7.07 -2.65
C ARG A 78 -16.75 6.95 -1.31
N LEU A 79 -17.15 6.06 -0.41
CA LEU A 79 -16.47 5.85 0.87
C LEU A 79 -15.01 5.38 0.67
N ILE A 80 -14.80 4.44 -0.26
CA ILE A 80 -13.49 3.93 -0.65
C ILE A 80 -12.65 5.04 -1.29
N ALA A 81 -13.22 5.77 -2.25
CA ALA A 81 -12.54 6.89 -2.90
C ALA A 81 -12.13 7.97 -1.89
N TYR A 82 -13.01 8.29 -0.94
CA TYR A 82 -12.71 9.24 0.13
C TYR A 82 -11.55 8.77 1.00
N HIS A 83 -11.58 7.51 1.44
CA HIS A 83 -10.52 6.94 2.27
C HIS A 83 -9.15 6.97 1.57
N ILE A 84 -9.10 6.52 0.32
CA ILE A 84 -7.84 6.33 -0.41
C ILE A 84 -7.36 7.65 -1.02
N TYR A 85 -8.22 8.39 -1.70
CA TYR A 85 -7.79 9.53 -2.53
C TYR A 85 -7.92 10.89 -1.84
N VAL A 86 -8.86 11.03 -0.91
CA VAL A 86 -9.05 12.29 -0.17
C VAL A 86 -8.25 12.29 1.12
N LYS A 87 -8.28 11.17 1.86
CA LYS A 87 -7.60 11.03 3.16
C LYS A 87 -6.24 10.37 3.09
N ASN A 88 -5.89 9.76 1.96
CA ASN A 88 -4.62 9.06 1.76
C ASN A 88 -4.34 8.02 2.86
N ARG A 89 -5.39 7.31 3.28
CA ARG A 89 -5.31 6.28 4.32
C ARG A 89 -5.08 4.91 3.70
N SER A 90 -4.42 4.03 4.47
CA SER A 90 -4.13 2.68 4.00
C SER A 90 -5.40 1.82 4.09
N PRO A 91 -5.85 1.24 2.96
CA PRO A 91 -7.04 0.40 2.96
C PRO A 91 -6.82 -0.95 3.66
N PHE A 92 -5.58 -1.28 4.03
CA PHE A 92 -5.22 -2.57 4.62
C PHE A 92 -5.42 -2.63 6.15
N PHE A 93 -5.60 -1.48 6.82
CA PHE A 93 -5.66 -1.42 8.28
C PHE A 93 -7.05 -1.07 8.80
N ARG A 94 -7.51 -1.84 9.81
CA ARG A 94 -8.80 -1.63 10.47
C ARG A 94 -8.94 -0.24 11.10
N LEU A 95 -7.85 0.28 11.69
CA LEU A 95 -7.85 1.59 12.36
C LEU A 95 -8.17 2.71 11.37
N ASP A 96 -7.57 2.68 10.18
CA ASP A 96 -7.75 3.71 9.17
C ASP A 96 -9.20 3.79 8.67
N TRP A 97 -9.86 2.65 8.51
CA TRP A 97 -11.29 2.62 8.21
C TRP A 97 -12.15 3.15 9.35
N LYS A 98 -11.79 2.87 10.60
CA LYS A 98 -12.49 3.44 11.77
C LYS A 98 -12.33 4.96 11.83
N LEU A 99 -11.16 5.50 11.48
CA LEU A 99 -10.95 6.95 11.35
C LEU A 99 -11.83 7.52 10.22
N THR A 100 -11.96 6.83 9.09
CA THR A 100 -12.91 7.25 8.04
C THR A 100 -14.35 7.26 8.54
N LEU A 101 -14.80 6.26 9.30
CA LEU A 101 -16.14 6.32 9.87
C LEU A 101 -16.29 7.46 10.89
N ALA A 102 -15.25 7.76 11.67
CA ALA A 102 -15.25 8.89 12.59
C ALA A 102 -15.42 10.25 11.87
N ASP A 103 -14.86 10.39 10.68
CA ASP A 103 -15.06 11.56 9.80
C ASP A 103 -16.55 11.71 9.44
N TYR A 104 -17.19 10.64 8.95
CA TYR A 104 -18.60 10.68 8.53
C TYR A 104 -19.56 10.94 9.71
N LEU A 105 -19.23 10.36 10.86
CA LEU A 105 -19.95 10.58 12.12
C LEU A 105 -19.74 11.99 12.69
N GLY A 106 -18.76 12.75 12.17
CA GLY A 106 -18.47 14.12 12.59
C GLY A 106 -17.71 14.23 13.91
N VAL A 107 -17.00 13.18 14.32
CA VAL A 107 -16.22 13.13 15.57
C VAL A 107 -14.71 13.17 15.35
N HIS A 108 -14.28 13.33 14.10
CA HIS A 108 -12.88 13.56 13.72
C HIS A 108 -12.82 14.71 12.70
N GLU A 109 -12.74 14.45 11.40
CA GLU A 109 -12.69 15.48 10.36
C GLU A 109 -13.83 15.32 9.36
N ALA A 110 -14.88 16.13 9.49
CA ALA A 110 -16.05 15.99 8.62
C ALA A 110 -15.70 16.13 7.13
N PRO A 111 -16.24 15.26 6.24
CA PRO A 111 -15.98 15.37 4.81
C PRO A 111 -16.41 16.74 4.24
N SER A 112 -15.49 17.43 3.58
CA SER A 112 -15.78 18.69 2.90
C SER A 112 -16.47 18.45 1.56
N PRO A 113 -17.60 19.13 1.24
CA PRO A 113 -18.24 19.03 -0.07
C PRO A 113 -17.28 19.31 -1.24
N THR A 114 -16.37 20.27 -1.10
CA THR A 114 -15.45 20.70 -2.17
C THR A 114 -14.36 19.70 -2.50
N GLN A 115 -14.15 18.69 -1.64
CA GLN A 115 -13.18 17.62 -1.83
C GLN A 115 -13.83 16.24 -1.86
N TYR A 116 -15.16 16.18 -1.67
CA TYR A 116 -15.88 14.93 -1.63
C TYR A 116 -15.82 14.21 -2.99
N PRO A 117 -15.71 12.87 -3.00
CA PRO A 117 -15.76 12.11 -4.23
C PRO A 117 -16.96 12.48 -5.09
N SER A 118 -16.71 12.53 -6.40
CA SER A 118 -17.74 12.78 -7.42
C SER A 118 -18.38 14.17 -7.40
N ASN A 119 -17.85 15.14 -6.64
CA ASN A 119 -18.36 16.51 -6.59
C ASN A 119 -18.34 17.27 -7.95
N ARG A 120 -17.45 16.87 -8.86
CA ARG A 120 -17.29 17.44 -10.20
C ARG A 120 -18.03 16.65 -11.27
N THR A 121 -18.34 15.37 -11.02
CA THR A 121 -18.93 14.47 -12.01
C THR A 121 -20.44 14.34 -11.86
N LEU A 122 -20.98 14.53 -10.65
CA LEU A 122 -22.41 14.46 -10.36
C LEU A 122 -23.06 15.86 -10.38
N THR A 123 -24.36 15.89 -10.66
CA THR A 123 -25.17 17.11 -10.60
C THR A 123 -25.35 17.61 -9.16
N GLU A 124 -25.48 16.70 -8.20
CA GLU A 124 -25.59 16.96 -6.77
C GLU A 124 -24.41 16.35 -6.02
N ASN A 125 -24.00 16.99 -4.91
CA ASN A 125 -22.97 16.44 -4.05
C ASN A 125 -23.56 15.44 -3.01
N PRO A 126 -23.16 14.17 -3.04
CA PRO A 126 -23.74 13.12 -2.20
C PRO A 126 -23.37 13.20 -0.70
N VAL A 127 -22.46 14.09 -0.30
CA VAL A 127 -21.84 14.08 1.04
C VAL A 127 -22.83 14.14 2.21
N VAL A 128 -23.92 14.89 2.08
CA VAL A 128 -24.90 15.02 3.18
C VAL A 128 -25.66 13.71 3.37
N GLY A 129 -26.23 13.17 2.29
CA GLY A 129 -26.96 11.90 2.32
C GLY A 129 -26.07 10.73 2.76
N ASP A 130 -24.83 10.67 2.28
CA ASP A 130 -23.91 9.60 2.67
C ASP A 130 -23.57 9.64 4.17
N ARG A 131 -23.38 10.84 4.73
CA ARG A 131 -23.16 10.99 6.18
C ARG A 131 -24.37 10.55 7.00
N GLU A 132 -25.58 10.84 6.53
CA GLU A 132 -26.80 10.39 7.20
C GLU A 132 -26.94 8.88 7.17
N LEU A 133 -26.69 8.24 6.02
CA LEU A 133 -26.71 6.79 5.90
C LEU A 133 -25.68 6.12 6.83
N ILE A 134 -24.45 6.63 6.88
CA ILE A 134 -23.42 6.10 7.80
C ILE A 134 -23.76 6.37 9.27
N ARG A 135 -24.40 7.51 9.58
CA ARG A 135 -24.85 7.83 10.94
C ARG A 135 -25.99 6.93 11.41
N ALA A 136 -26.86 6.50 10.49
CA ALA A 136 -27.95 5.59 10.79
C ALA A 136 -27.45 4.18 11.17
N LEU A 137 -26.24 3.81 10.77
CA LEU A 137 -25.64 2.52 11.14
C LEU A 137 -25.37 2.42 12.64
N ASN A 138 -25.85 1.35 13.24
CA ASN A 138 -25.53 1.00 14.61
C ASN A 138 -24.06 0.56 14.74
N ARG A 139 -23.59 0.35 15.98
CA ARG A 139 -22.18 0.01 16.24
C ARG A 139 -21.77 -1.30 15.57
N ARG A 140 -22.65 -2.30 15.58
CA ARG A 140 -22.39 -3.62 14.98
C ARG A 140 -22.28 -3.51 13.46
N GLU A 141 -23.20 -2.82 12.81
CA GLU A 141 -23.18 -2.60 11.35
C GLU A 141 -21.92 -1.85 10.91
N ARG A 142 -21.47 -0.87 11.69
CA ARG A 142 -20.19 -0.19 11.44
C ARG A 142 -18.99 -1.10 11.58
N ASP A 143 -18.97 -1.98 12.58
CA ASP A 143 -17.89 -2.96 12.75
C ASP A 143 -17.90 -4.03 11.64
N GLU A 144 -19.07 -4.42 11.13
CA GLU A 144 -19.26 -5.32 9.98
C GLU A 144 -18.80 -4.66 8.68
N LEU A 145 -19.16 -3.39 8.44
CA LEU A 145 -18.66 -2.59 7.32
C LEU A 145 -17.13 -2.52 7.30
N VAL A 146 -16.53 -2.16 8.43
CA VAL A 146 -15.06 -2.10 8.55
C VAL A 146 -14.44 -3.48 8.29
N GLN A 147 -15.05 -4.55 8.81
CA GLN A 147 -14.55 -5.90 8.59
C GLN A 147 -14.62 -6.33 7.12
N ALA A 148 -15.72 -6.01 6.42
CA ALA A 148 -15.89 -6.28 5.00
C ALA A 148 -14.79 -5.57 4.18
N LEU A 149 -14.61 -4.26 4.39
CA LEU A 149 -13.60 -3.45 3.72
C LEU A 149 -12.19 -4.04 3.90
N VAL A 150 -11.77 -4.26 5.14
CA VAL A 150 -10.44 -4.81 5.45
C VAL A 150 -10.24 -6.20 4.83
N THR A 151 -11.30 -7.02 4.77
CA THR A 151 -11.19 -8.37 4.22
C THR A 151 -11.00 -8.34 2.70
N VAL A 152 -11.73 -7.50 1.98
CA VAL A 152 -11.59 -7.34 0.53
C VAL A 152 -10.19 -6.86 0.17
N PHE A 153 -9.73 -5.75 0.77
CA PHE A 153 -8.42 -5.19 0.45
C PHE A 153 -7.24 -6.10 0.82
N ASN A 154 -7.34 -6.85 1.93
CA ASN A 154 -6.29 -7.81 2.27
C ASN A 154 -6.32 -9.08 1.41
N ALA A 155 -7.46 -9.42 0.81
CA ALA A 155 -7.53 -10.52 -0.15
C ALA A 155 -6.89 -10.12 -1.49
N GLU A 156 -7.20 -8.92 -2.00
CA GLU A 156 -6.59 -8.36 -3.22
C GLU A 156 -5.07 -8.26 -3.10
N ARG A 157 -4.56 -7.85 -1.93
CA ARG A 157 -3.11 -7.80 -1.66
C ARG A 157 -2.38 -9.15 -1.82
N ARG A 158 -3.08 -10.27 -1.62
CA ARG A 158 -2.49 -11.62 -1.67
C ARG A 158 -2.51 -12.24 -3.05
N GLN A 159 -3.22 -11.65 -4.02
CA GLN A 159 -3.22 -12.15 -5.39
C GLN A 159 -1.86 -11.82 -6.04
N PRO A 160 -1.03 -12.81 -6.38
CA PRO A 160 0.13 -12.57 -7.21
C PRO A 160 -0.38 -12.13 -8.57
N THR A 161 0.16 -11.02 -9.11
CA THR A 161 -0.04 -10.64 -10.50
C THR A 161 0.53 -11.75 -11.38
N ALA A 162 -0.33 -12.66 -11.83
CA ALA A 162 0.02 -13.65 -12.84
C ALA A 162 0.13 -12.93 -14.20
N THR A 163 1.26 -12.30 -14.46
CA THR A 163 1.69 -11.99 -15.83
C THR A 163 2.68 -13.07 -16.24
N THR A 164 2.15 -14.25 -16.56
CA THR A 164 2.91 -15.25 -17.32
C THR A 164 2.84 -14.85 -18.78
N THR A 165 3.86 -14.13 -19.26
CA THR A 165 4.25 -14.20 -20.67
C THR A 165 4.98 -15.53 -20.84
N GLU A 166 4.27 -16.57 -21.27
CA GLU A 166 4.89 -17.75 -21.85
C GLU A 166 5.39 -17.37 -23.25
N GLU A 167 6.70 -17.32 -23.43
CA GLU A 167 7.31 -17.42 -24.76
C GLU A 167 8.25 -18.66 -24.78
N PRO A 168 8.15 -19.53 -25.81
CA PRO A 168 8.78 -20.85 -25.78
C PRO A 168 10.22 -20.80 -26.31
N GLY A 169 11.12 -21.44 -25.55
CA GLY A 169 12.37 -22.01 -26.07
C GLY A 169 13.65 -21.32 -25.61
N SER A 170 14.35 -21.95 -24.67
CA SER A 170 15.75 -22.34 -24.91
C SER A 170 16.21 -23.33 -23.84
N ARG A 171 17.02 -24.28 -24.29
CA ARG A 171 17.43 -25.53 -23.63
C ARG A 171 18.42 -25.28 -22.47
N ALA A 172 18.33 -26.15 -21.46
CA ALA A 172 19.15 -26.20 -20.25
C ALA A 172 20.69 -26.25 -20.47
N PRO A 173 21.47 -26.10 -19.40
CA PRO A 173 21.95 -27.32 -18.74
C PRO A 173 21.76 -27.34 -17.23
N SER A 174 21.45 -28.54 -16.71
CA SER A 174 21.49 -28.88 -15.28
C SER A 174 22.86 -28.61 -14.66
N PRO A 175 22.89 -28.12 -13.41
CA PRO A 175 23.88 -28.51 -12.43
C PRO A 175 23.21 -29.28 -11.29
N GLU A 176 23.52 -30.58 -11.25
CA GLU A 176 23.84 -31.42 -10.09
C GLU A 176 23.34 -30.99 -8.69
N ALA A 177 22.65 -31.93 -8.03
CA ALA A 177 22.10 -31.80 -6.69
C ALA A 177 23.18 -31.55 -5.62
N ILE A 178 22.98 -30.50 -4.81
CA ILE A 178 23.70 -30.27 -3.55
C ILE A 178 22.78 -30.67 -2.39
N PRO A 179 23.21 -31.51 -1.42
CA PRO A 179 22.36 -31.94 -0.32
C PRO A 179 22.10 -30.80 0.68
N ALA A 180 20.89 -30.73 1.20
CA ALA A 180 20.40 -29.69 2.10
C ALA A 180 21.15 -29.67 3.45
N PRO A 181 21.73 -28.53 3.88
CA PRO A 181 22.06 -28.29 5.28
C PRO A 181 20.80 -27.79 6.00
N GLY A 182 20.39 -28.53 7.04
CA GLY A 182 19.12 -28.32 7.75
C GLY A 182 18.84 -26.88 8.16
N ALA A 183 17.73 -26.34 7.65
CA ALA A 183 17.16 -25.08 8.09
C ALA A 183 16.55 -25.24 9.50
N ARG A 184 17.32 -24.95 10.55
CA ARG A 184 16.74 -24.64 11.86
C ARG A 184 16.26 -23.19 11.81
N SER A 185 14.98 -22.99 11.51
CA SER A 185 14.35 -21.68 11.65
C SER A 185 14.43 -21.22 13.11
N PRO A 186 14.81 -19.96 13.39
CA PRO A 186 14.78 -19.44 14.76
C PRO A 186 13.34 -19.44 15.26
N ARG A 187 13.09 -20.16 16.36
CA ARG A 187 11.78 -20.17 17.03
C ARG A 187 11.67 -18.89 17.86
N LEU A 188 10.55 -18.20 17.72
CA LEU A 188 10.18 -17.10 18.62
C LEU A 188 10.03 -17.65 20.04
N PRO A 189 10.52 -16.93 21.07
CA PRO A 189 10.33 -17.33 22.45
C PRO A 189 8.84 -17.31 22.82
N ALA A 190 8.43 -18.28 23.65
CA ALA A 190 7.06 -18.36 24.14
C ALA A 190 6.71 -17.16 25.05
N PRO A 191 5.43 -16.76 25.13
CA PRO A 191 4.99 -15.75 26.08
C PRO A 191 5.41 -16.14 27.51
N GLY A 192 6.16 -15.26 28.19
CA GLY A 192 6.70 -15.49 29.54
C GLY A 192 8.22 -15.72 29.63
N ALA A 193 8.95 -15.71 28.51
CA ALA A 193 10.41 -15.95 28.50
C ALA A 193 11.28 -14.72 28.89
N ALA A 194 10.79 -13.83 29.76
CA ALA A 194 11.53 -12.63 30.17
C ALA A 194 12.73 -12.94 31.10
N ASP A 195 12.71 -14.09 31.78
CA ASP A 195 13.75 -14.48 32.73
C ASP A 195 15.07 -14.93 32.11
N LEU A 196 15.17 -14.96 30.77
CA LEU A 196 16.38 -15.36 30.03
C LEU A 196 17.37 -14.21 29.80
N LEU A 197 17.09 -13.00 30.31
CA LEU A 197 17.95 -11.82 30.23
C LEU A 197 18.61 -11.52 31.58
N ARG A 198 19.50 -12.41 32.04
CA ARG A 198 20.35 -12.18 33.23
C ARG A 198 21.77 -11.75 32.84
#